data_AF-A0A6V7I0A2-F1
#
_entry.id   AF-A0A6V7I0A2-F1
#
_cell.length_a   1.000
_cell.length_b   1.000
_cell.length_c   1.000
_cell.angle_alpha   90.00
_cell.angle_beta   90.00
_cell.angle_gamma   90.00
#
_symmetry.space_group_name_H-M   'P 1'
#
loop_
_entity.id
_entity.type
_entity.pdbx_description
1 polymer ?
#
loop_
_entity_poly.entity_id
_entity_poly.type
_entity_poly.pdbx_seq_one_letter_code
_entity_poly.pdbx_strand_id
1 'polypeptide(L)' 'QIFSETNQEHATIIISDVEPRDVRSIIEYSYQGEVRVPAENISGLLGAAHLLKIFGLME' A
#
# COMPACT_ATOMS: atom_id res chain seq x y z
N GLN A 1 12.57 6.08 5.25
CA GLN A 1 13.14 6.70 6.46
C GLN A 1 12.14 6.83 7.60
N ILE A 2 10.83 6.95 7.34
CA ILE A 2 9.78 7.05 8.37
C ILE A 2 9.87 5.93 9.44
N PHE A 3 10.04 4.66 9.03
CA PHE A 3 10.13 3.54 9.97
C PHE A 3 11.48 3.42 10.69
N SER A 4 12.56 4.02 10.17
CA SER A 4 13.88 4.01 10.82
C SER A 4 14.04 5.12 11.86
N GLU A 5 13.09 6.06 11.94
CA GLU A 5 13.13 7.22 12.82
C GLU A 5 12.23 7.07 14.06
N THR A 6 11.43 6.00 14.14
CA THR A 6 10.53 5.73 15.25
C THR A 6 10.97 4.50 16.05
N ASN A 7 11.16 4.68 17.36
CA ASN A 7 11.46 3.59 18.30
C ASN A 7 10.20 3.09 19.02
N GLN A 8 9.01 3.38 18.46
CA GLN A 8 7.74 2.95 19.02
C GLN A 8 7.33 1.58 18.45
N GLU A 9 6.99 0.66 19.35
CA GLU A 9 6.47 -0.67 18.99
C GLU A 9 5.18 -0.60 18.16
N HIS A 10 4.38 0.44 18.36
CA HIS A 10 3.11 0.68 17.66
C HIS A 10 3.08 2.08 17.07
N ALA A 11 3.92 2.32 16.06
CA ALA A 11 3.90 3.59 15.33
C ALA A 11 2.60 3.75 14.53
N THR A 12 1.96 4.92 14.65
CA THR A 12 0.81 5.30 13.83
C THR A 12 1.29 6.12 12.64
N ILE A 13 0.92 5.70 11.43
CA ILE A 13 1.22 6.41 10.19
C ILE A 13 -0.08 6.87 9.55
N ILE A 14 -0.14 8.15 9.19
CA ILE A 14 -1.27 8.72 8.46
C ILE A 14 -0.92 8.69 6.98
N ILE A 15 -1.73 7.99 6.20
CA ILE A 15 -1.62 7.91 4.74
C ILE A 15 -2.80 8.68 4.15
N SER A 16 -2.49 9.74 3.41
CA SER A 16 -3.47 10.58 2.72
C SER A 16 -3.53 10.23 1.24
N ASP A 17 -4.59 10.66 0.56
CA ASP A 17 -4.78 10.55 -0.89
C ASP A 17 -4.79 9.11 -1.43
N VAL A 18 -5.15 8.15 -0.57
CA VAL A 18 -5.33 6.74 -0.92
C VAL A 18 -6.63 6.21 -0.32
N GLU A 19 -7.40 5.49 -1.12
CA GLU A 19 -8.61 4.83 -0.64
C GLU A 19 -8.27 3.69 0.34
N PRO A 20 -9.03 3.50 1.44
CA PRO A 20 -8.74 2.46 2.44
C PRO A 20 -8.63 1.05 1.87
N ARG A 21 -9.42 0.75 0.82
CA ARG A 21 -9.40 -0.55 0.13
C ARG A 21 -8.08 -0.80 -0.61
N ASP A 22 -7.48 0.25 -1.13
CA ASP A 22 -6.23 0.15 -1.89
C ASP A 22 -5.08 -0.03 -0.91
N VAL A 23 -5.09 0.66 0.24
CA VAL A 23 -4.13 0.41 1.35
C VAL A 23 -4.19 -1.04 1.81
N ARG A 24 -5.39 -1.59 2.00
CA ARG A 24 -5.56 -3.00 2.39
C ARG A 24 -4.93 -3.94 1.35
N SER A 25 -5.21 -3.70 0.07
CA SER A 25 -4.70 -4.52 -1.03
C SER A 25 -3.17 -4.46 -1.14
N ILE A 26 -2.58 -3.29 -0.88
CA ILE A 26 -1.13 -3.09 -0.81
C ILE A 26 -0.51 -3.93 0.31
N ILE A 27 -1.13 -3.94 1.49
CA ILE A 27 -0.66 -4.74 2.64
C ILE A 27 -0.77 -6.24 2.31
N GLU A 28 -1.90 -6.68 1.77
CA GLU A 28 -2.09 -8.08 1.37
C GLU A 28 -1.03 -8.52 0.35
N TYR A 29 -0.81 -7.74 -0.71
CA TYR A 29 0.26 -7.99 -1.68
C TYR A 29 1.65 -8.03 -1.03
N SER A 30 1.95 -7.07 -0.14
CA SER A 30 3.27 -6.98 0.48
C SER A 30 3.61 -8.20 1.36
N TYR A 31 2.60 -8.83 1.97
CA TYR A 31 2.77 -10.00 2.83
C TYR A 31 2.60 -11.34 2.11
N GLN A 32 1.80 -11.39 1.04
CA GLN A 32 1.47 -12.64 0.33
C GLN A 32 2.18 -12.78 -1.02
N GLY A 33 2.71 -11.68 -1.57
CA GLY A 33 3.29 -11.61 -2.91
C GLY A 33 2.26 -11.49 -4.04
N GLU A 34 0.97 -11.66 -3.77
CA GLU A 34 -0.13 -11.45 -4.72
C GLU A 34 -1.37 -10.88 -4.02
N VAL A 35 -2.26 -10.26 -4.80
CA VAL A 35 -3.58 -9.81 -4.33
C VAL A 35 -4.59 -9.93 -5.47
N ARG A 36 -5.84 -10.27 -5.14
CA ARG A 36 -6.95 -10.34 -6.11
C ARG A 36 -7.90 -9.19 -5.87
N VAL A 37 -8.06 -8.35 -6.89
CA VAL A 37 -8.99 -7.22 -6.85
C VAL A 37 -9.99 -7.29 -8.01
N PRO A 38 -11.22 -6.77 -7.84
CA PRO A 38 -12.13 -6.55 -8.95
C PRO A 38 -11.48 -5.66 -10.02
N ALA A 39 -11.77 -5.93 -11.30
CA ALA A 39 -11.13 -5.24 -12.43
C ALA A 39 -11.35 -3.72 -12.39
N GLU A 40 -12.52 -3.28 -11.93
CA GLU A 40 -12.88 -1.88 -11.75
C GLU A 40 -12.02 -1.14 -10.70
N ASN A 41 -11.37 -1.88 -9.80
CA ASN A 41 -10.55 -1.31 -8.72
C ASN A 41 -9.05 -1.30 -9.05
N ILE A 42 -8.63 -1.91 -10.16
CA ILE A 42 -7.20 -2.05 -10.49
C ILE A 42 -6.50 -0.69 -10.62
N SER A 43 -7.19 0.31 -11.16
CA SER A 43 -6.64 1.66 -11.34
C SER A 43 -6.34 2.34 -10.00
N GLY A 44 -7.22 2.18 -9.01
CA GLY A 44 -7.02 2.71 -7.66
C GLY A 44 -5.81 2.06 -6.98
N LEU A 45 -5.72 0.72 -7.06
CA LEU A 45 -4.59 -0.04 -6.53
C LEU A 45 -3.26 0.39 -7.16
N LEU A 46 -3.20 0.52 -8.49
CA LEU A 46 -1.98 0.94 -9.19
C LEU A 46 -1.59 2.39 -8.83
N GLY A 47 -2.57 3.29 -8.70
CA GLY A 47 -2.34 4.66 -8.22
C GLY A 47 -1.75 4.69 -6.81
N ALA A 48 -2.31 3.90 -5.88
CA ALA A 48 -1.82 3.74 -4.52
C ALA A 48 -0.39 3.15 -4.50
N ALA A 49 -0.14 2.11 -5.30
CA ALA A 49 1.16 1.48 -5.43
C ALA A 49 2.22 2.48 -5.89
N HIS A 50 1.87 3.35 -6.85
CA HIS A 50 2.76 4.39 -7.35
C HIS A 50 3.09 5.44 -6.28
N LEU A 51 2.07 5.94 -5.56
CA LEU A 51 2.24 6.91 -4.48
C LEU A 51 3.12 6.37 -3.35
N LEU A 52 2.89 5.11 -2.96
CA LEU A 52 3.57 4.45 -1.85
C LEU A 52 4.89 3.76 -2.24
N LYS A 53 5.26 3.82 -3.53
CA LYS A 53 6.49 3.24 -4.09
C LYS A 53 6.61 1.72 -3.90
N ILE A 54 5.53 0.98 -4.17
CA ILE A 54 5.48 -0.49 -4.00
C ILE A 54 6.02 -1.22 -5.22
N PHE A 55 7.21 -1.79 -5.10
CA PHE A 55 7.86 -2.54 -6.19
C PHE A 55 7.06 -3.80 -6.58
N GLY A 56 7.05 -4.11 -7.89
CA GLY A 56 6.30 -5.22 -8.48
C GLY A 56 4.83 -4.91 -8.82
N LEU A 57 4.26 -3.84 -8.24
CA LEU A 57 2.96 -3.29 -8.67
C LEU A 57 3.09 -1.99 -9.48
N MET A 58 4.28 -1.41 -9.55
CA MET A 58 4.57 -0.16 -10.27
C MET A 58 5.26 -0.36 -11.63
N GLU A 59 5.33 -1.58 -12.16
CA GLU A 59 5.91 -1.81 -13.50
C GLU A 59 5.06 -1.19 -14.62
#